data_AF-A0A7C3NDS7-F1
#
_entry.id   AF-A0A7C3NDS7-F1
#
_cell.length_a   1.000
_cell.length_b   1.000
_cell.length_c   1.000
_cell.angle_alpha   90.00
_cell.angle_beta   90.00
_cell.angle_gamma   90.00
#
_symmetry.space_group_name_H-M   'P 1'
#
loop_
_entity.id
_entity.type
_entity.pdbx_description
1 polymer ?
#
loop_
_entity_poly.entity_id
_entity_poly.type
_entity_poly.pdbx_seq_one_letter_code
_entity_poly.pdbx_strand_id
1 'polypeptide(L)'
;MKKALPYVIVALVIMVASLWLPVQKPPTSIRAEPLFELGPLTITNSIFTSWLVTVLLVIFTFLATRSMQLRPGKLQNFIEFAVEGIYNLTESVA
;
A
#
# COMPACT_ATOMS: atom_id res chain seq x y z
N MET A 1 -38.00 22.41 14.44
CA MET A 1 -37.07 22.95 13.41
C MET A 1 -36.20 24.11 13.88
N LYS A 2 -36.70 25.06 14.69
CA LYS A 2 -35.94 26.24 15.15
C LYS A 2 -34.67 25.94 15.98
N LYS A 3 -34.61 24.79 16.67
CA LYS A 3 -33.44 24.40 17.49
C LYS A 3 -32.22 23.92 16.68
N ALA A 4 -32.43 23.44 15.45
CA ALA A 4 -31.36 22.96 14.56
C ALA A 4 -30.79 24.08 13.67
N LEU A 5 -31.55 25.16 13.48
CA LEU A 5 -31.20 26.32 12.67
C LEU A 5 -29.84 26.96 13.02
N PRO A 6 -29.45 27.17 14.30
CA PRO A 6 -28.15 27.77 14.61
C PRO A 6 -26.98 26.88 14.20
N TYR A 7 -27.09 25.55 14.35
CA TYR A 7 -26.04 24.62 13.96
C TYR A 7 -25.83 24.56 12.45
N VAL A 8 -26.92 24.64 11.68
CA VAL A 8 -26.87 24.69 10.22
C VAL A 8 -26.21 25.99 9.74
N ILE A 9 -26.51 27.12 10.39
CA ILE A 9 -25.87 28.41 10.07
C ILE A 9 -24.38 28.35 10.37
N VAL A 10 -23.97 27.83 11.52
CA VAL A 10 -22.55 27.67 11.87
C VAL A 10 -21.82 26.75 10.89
N ALA A 11 -22.43 25.63 10.51
CA ALA A 11 -21.86 24.71 9.51
C ALA A 11 -21.70 25.39 8.13
N LEU A 12 -22.70 26.16 7.69
CA LEU A 12 -22.62 26.92 6.44
C LEU A 12 -21.54 28.00 6.48
N VAL A 13 -21.38 28.70 7.62
CA VAL A 13 -20.33 29.72 7.79
C VAL A 13 -18.95 29.08 7.74
N ILE A 14 -18.74 27.94 8.39
CA ILE A 14 -17.46 27.21 8.35
C ILE A 14 -17.16 26.71 6.92
N MET A 15 -18.17 26.21 6.20
CA MET A 15 -18.05 25.74 4.83
C MET A 15 -17.72 26.88 3.84
N VAL A 16 -18.31 28.06 4.02
CA VAL A 16 -18.00 29.22 3.18
C VAL A 16 -16.63 29.80 3.55
N ALA A 17 -16.28 29.84 4.83
CA ALA A 17 -14.97 30.31 5.30
C ALA A 17 -13.83 29.42 4.82
N SER A 18 -14.03 28.10 4.70
CA SER A 18 -13.01 27.16 4.21
C SER A 18 -12.66 27.36 2.72
N LEU A 19 -13.49 28.06 1.95
CA LEU A 19 -13.19 28.45 0.56
C LEU A 19 -12.22 29.65 0.49
N TRP A 20 -12.18 30.48 1.53
CA TRP A 20 -11.37 31.70 1.59
C TRP A 20 -10.07 31.54 2.38
N LEU A 21 -9.97 30.48 3.20
CA LEU A 21 -8.75 30.15 3.93
C LEU A 21 -7.87 29.27 3.03
N PRO A 22 -6.75 29.77 2.50
CA PRO A 22 -5.74 28.89 1.92
C PRO A 22 -5.21 28.02 3.06
N VAL A 23 -5.75 26.81 3.19
CA VAL A 23 -5.17 25.79 4.04
C VAL A 23 -3.77 25.58 3.48
N GLN A 24 -2.75 26.02 4.23
CA GLN A 24 -1.37 25.72 3.88
C GLN A 24 -1.27 24.20 3.87
N LYS A 25 -1.20 23.62 2.67
CA LYS A 25 -0.96 22.19 2.53
C LYS A 25 0.44 21.96 3.13
N PRO A 26 0.61 21.06 4.11
CA PRO A 26 1.93 20.76 4.62
C PRO A 26 2.84 20.38 3.43
N PRO A 27 4.13 20.76 3.45
CA PRO A 27 5.04 20.42 2.37
C PRO A 27 5.10 18.91 2.22
N THR A 28 4.47 18.38 1.17
CA THR A 28 4.52 16.96 0.83
C THR A 28 5.86 16.69 0.14
N SER A 29 6.81 16.12 0.88
CA SER A 29 8.04 15.60 0.26
C SER A 29 7.67 14.40 -0.62
N ILE A 30 7.75 14.56 -1.94
CA ILE A 30 7.63 13.45 -2.90
C ILE A 30 8.89 12.56 -2.86
N ARG A 31 9.98 13.06 -2.28
CA ARG A 31 11.24 12.33 -2.17
C ARG A 31 11.16 11.29 -1.06
N ALA A 32 11.67 10.10 -1.35
CA ALA A 32 11.89 9.07 -0.36
C ALA A 32 12.77 9.60 0.79
N GLU A 33 12.26 9.52 2.01
CA GLU A 33 12.92 10.07 3.19
C GLU A 33 14.13 9.20 3.55
N PRO A 34 15.32 9.80 3.76
CA PRO A 34 16.50 9.06 4.18
C PRO A 34 16.32 8.55 5.60
N LEU A 35 16.59 7.26 5.82
CA LEU A 35 16.54 6.63 7.15
C LEU A 35 17.94 6.55 7.77
N PHE A 36 18.94 6.13 6.98
CA PHE A 36 20.33 6.03 7.42
C PHE A 36 21.29 6.02 6.23
N GLU A 37 22.55 6.38 6.49
CA GLU A 37 23.61 6.43 5.47
C GLU A 37 24.63 5.31 5.73
N LEU A 38 24.92 4.53 4.70
CA LEU A 38 25.97 3.50 4.69
C LEU A 38 27.05 3.94 3.70
N GLY A 39 28.01 4.74 4.18
CA GLY A 39 29.06 5.32 3.33
C GLY A 39 28.43 6.20 2.23
N PRO A 40 28.66 5.92 0.93
CA PRO A 40 28.07 6.70 -0.17
C PRO A 40 26.60 6.37 -0.44
N LEU A 41 26.02 5.36 0.22
CA LEU A 41 24.65 4.91 -0.03
C LEU A 41 23.68 5.42 1.04
N THR A 42 22.75 6.27 0.64
CA THR A 42 21.62 6.69 1.49
C THR A 42 20.49 5.67 1.39
N ILE A 43 20.19 4.97 2.48
CA ILE A 43 19.04 4.07 2.56
C ILE A 43 17.81 4.91 2.88
N THR A 44 16.88 4.97 1.94
CA THR A 44 15.60 5.65 2.10
C THR A 44 14.50 4.69 2.55
N ASN A 45 13.38 5.24 3.02
CA ASN A 45 12.19 4.45 3.36
C ASN A 45 11.76 3.52 2.22
N SER A 46 11.78 3.99 0.96
CA SER A 46 11.41 3.18 -0.20
C SER A 46 12.37 2.00 -0.44
N ILE A 47 13.68 2.19 -0.30
CA ILE A 47 14.67 1.10 -0.45
C ILE A 47 14.49 0.08 0.67
N PHE A 48 14.38 0.55 1.91
CA PHE A 48 14.20 -0.30 3.07
C PHE A 48 12.91 -1.14 2.95
N THR A 49 11.79 -0.50 2.63
CA THR A 49 10.51 -1.19 2.45
C THR A 49 10.56 -2.17 1.27
N SER A 50 11.23 -1.82 0.18
CA SER A 50 11.39 -2.74 -0.97
C SER A 50 12.13 -4.01 -0.60
N TRP A 51 13.25 -3.91 0.15
CA TRP A 51 13.97 -5.09 0.63
C TRP A 51 13.18 -5.89 1.63
N LEU A 52 12.48 -5.22 2.56
CA LEU A 52 11.60 -5.88 3.53
C LEU A 52 10.54 -6.73 2.82
N VAL A 53 9.82 -6.13 1.86
CA VAL A 53 8.80 -6.83 1.07
C VAL A 53 9.41 -7.97 0.27
N THR A 54 10.59 -7.77 -0.33
CA THR A 54 11.29 -8.81 -1.09
C THR A 54 11.64 -10.00 -0.21
N VAL A 55 12.23 -9.77 0.97
CA VAL A 55 12.57 -10.85 1.92
C VAL A 55 11.31 -11.58 2.38
N LEU A 56 10.23 -10.85 2.68
CA LEU A 56 8.95 -11.46 3.06
C LEU A 56 8.39 -12.35 1.94
N LEU A 57 8.40 -11.88 0.68
CA LEU A 57 7.93 -12.67 -0.46
C LEU A 57 8.81 -13.90 -0.70
N VAL A 58 10.13 -13.78 -0.60
CA VAL A 58 11.06 -14.92 -0.74
C VAL A 58 10.80 -15.96 0.34
N ILE A 59 10.66 -15.56 1.60
CA ILE A 59 10.36 -16.48 2.70
C ILE A 59 8.99 -17.12 2.48
N PHE A 60 7.97 -16.34 2.15
CA PHE A 60 6.62 -16.84 1.94
C PHE A 60 6.54 -17.87 0.81
N THR A 61 7.13 -17.56 -0.36
CA THR A 61 7.16 -18.47 -1.51
C THR A 61 7.99 -19.71 -1.22
N PHE A 62 9.14 -19.57 -0.56
CA PHE A 62 9.95 -20.70 -0.12
C PHE A 62 9.18 -21.62 0.84
N LEU A 63 8.50 -21.09 1.85
CA LEU A 63 7.70 -21.88 2.78
C LEU A 63 6.52 -22.58 2.10
N ALA A 64 5.90 -21.93 1.10
CA ALA A 64 4.82 -22.53 0.33
C ALA A 64 5.27 -23.66 -0.60
N THR A 65 6.51 -23.61 -1.11
CA THR A 65 7.02 -24.53 -2.14
C THR A 65 8.01 -25.58 -1.61
N ARG A 66 8.58 -25.41 -0.41
CA ARG A 66 9.61 -26.34 0.13
C ARG A 66 9.16 -27.79 0.31
N SER A 67 7.85 -28.06 0.34
CA SER A 67 7.28 -29.39 0.60
C SER A 67 6.04 -29.63 -0.25
N MET A 68 6.15 -29.46 -1.57
CA MET A 68 5.04 -29.72 -2.48
C MET A 68 4.64 -31.20 -2.48
N GLN A 69 3.33 -31.44 -2.47
CA GLN A 69 2.74 -32.77 -2.48
C GLN A 69 1.82 -32.91 -3.70
N LEU A 70 1.61 -34.15 -4.16
CA LEU A 70 0.71 -34.44 -5.27
C LEU A 70 -0.75 -34.07 -4.96
N ARG A 71 -1.18 -34.28 -3.71
CA ARG A 71 -2.43 -33.71 -3.20
C ARG A 71 -2.07 -32.39 -2.51
N PRO A 72 -2.44 -31.23 -3.06
CA PRO A 72 -2.01 -29.95 -2.53
C PRO A 72 -2.59 -29.71 -1.14
N GLY A 73 -1.75 -29.24 -0.23
CA GLY A 73 -2.19 -28.66 1.04
C GLY A 73 -2.81 -27.28 0.84
N LYS A 74 -3.35 -26.68 1.91
CA LYS A 74 -4.04 -25.38 1.85
C LYS A 74 -3.16 -24.25 1.26
N LEU A 75 -1.90 -24.16 1.68
CA LEU A 75 -0.99 -23.10 1.24
C LEU A 75 -0.53 -23.30 -0.22
N GLN A 76 -0.22 -24.55 -0.60
CA GLN A 76 0.10 -24.91 -1.98
C GLN A 76 -1.07 -24.59 -2.91
N ASN A 77 -2.30 -24.98 -2.54
CA ASN A 77 -3.50 -24.70 -3.33
C ASN A 77 -3.73 -23.20 -3.56
N PHE A 78 -3.47 -22.35 -2.56
CA PHE A 78 -3.59 -20.90 -2.72
C PHE A 78 -2.56 -20.33 -3.71
N ILE A 79 -1.32 -20.80 -3.63
CA ILE A 79 -0.24 -20.31 -4.49
C ILE A 79 -0.39 -20.83 -5.92
N GLU A 80 -0.76 -22.09 -6.09
CA GLU A 80 -1.07 -22.68 -7.40
C GLU A 80 -2.21 -21.92 -8.07
N PHE A 81 -3.29 -21.62 -7.35
CA PHE A 81 -4.38 -20.79 -7.87
C PHE A 81 -3.91 -19.40 -8.34
N ALA A 82 -3.07 -18.72 -7.54
CA ALA A 82 -2.55 -17.41 -7.90
C ALA A 82 -1.64 -17.47 -9.15
N VAL A 83 -0.75 -18.45 -9.22
CA VAL A 83 0.17 -18.65 -10.36
C VAL A 83 -0.60 -19.06 -11.61
N GLU A 84 -1.58 -19.95 -11.50
CA GLU A 84 -2.45 -20.37 -12.60
C GLU A 84 -3.26 -19.19 -13.14
N GLY A 85 -3.76 -18.30 -12.27
CA GLY A 85 -4.39 -17.06 -12.69
C GLY A 85 -3.48 -16.18 -13.54
N ILE A 86 -2.22 -16.00 -13.12
CA ILE A 86 -1.23 -15.23 -13.89
C ILE A 86 -0.90 -15.94 -15.21
N TYR A 87 -0.71 -17.26 -15.19
CA TYR A 87 -0.43 -18.06 -16.38
C TYR A 87 -1.54 -17.90 -17.43
N ASN A 88 -2.81 -18.03 -17.02
CA ASN A 88 -3.96 -17.88 -17.91
C ASN A 88 -4.07 -16.44 -18.47
N LEU A 89 -3.70 -15.42 -17.67
CA LEU A 89 -3.62 -14.04 -18.17
C LEU A 89 -2.54 -13.90 -19.25
N THR A 90 -1.38 -14.53 -19.07
CA THR A 90 -0.31 -14.48 -20.07
C THR A 90 -0.64 -15.27 -21.33
N GLU A 91 -1.27 -16.43 -21.19
CA GLU A 91 -1.72 -17.28 -22.31
C GLU A 91 -2.83 -16.61 -23.11
N SER A 92 -3.75 -15.90 -22.45
CA SER A 92 -4.84 -15.19 -23.13
C SER A 92 -4.37 -14.02 -24.01
N VAL A 93 -3.18 -13.47 -23.77
CA VAL A 93 -2.65 -12.30 -24.48
C VAL A 93 -1.63 -12.69 -25.56
N ALA A 94 -1.03 -13.89 -25.47
CA ALA A 94 -0.11 -14.45 -26.46
C ALA A 94 -0.85 -14.98 -27.70
#